data_AF-A0A1L7I2Y9-F1
#
_entry.id   AF-A0A1L7I2Y9-F1
#
_cell.length_a   1.000
_cell.length_b   1.000
_cell.length_c   1.000
_cell.angle_alpha   90.00
_cell.angle_beta   90.00
_cell.angle_gamma   90.00
#
_symmetry.space_group_name_H-M   'P 1'
#
loop_
_entity.id
_entity.type
_entity.pdbx_description
1 polymer ?
#
loop_
_entity_poly.entity_id
_entity_poly.type
_entity_poly.pdbx_seq_one_letter_code
_entity_poly.pdbx_strand_id
1 'polypeptide(L)' 'MEMTDTADGLLARLTPKFKETNAYLAKIHKRRKRVFFAKAS' A
#
# COMPACT_ATOMS: atom_id res chain seq x y z
N MET A 1 14.28 27.72 -2.97
CA MET A 1 13.20 27.36 -3.90
C MET A 1 12.35 26.34 -3.18
N GLU A 2 11.14 26.74 -2.77
CA GLU A 2 10.17 25.87 -2.12
C GLU A 2 9.80 24.73 -3.09
N MET A 3 10.33 23.53 -2.86
CA MET A 3 10.09 22.31 -3.67
C MET A 3 8.68 21.73 -3.41
N THR A 4 7.70 22.59 -3.16
CA THR A 4 6.37 22.22 -2.64
C THR A 4 5.26 22.35 -3.68
N ASP A 5 5.58 22.89 -4.86
CA ASP A 5 4.62 23.15 -5.96
C ASP A 5 4.90 22.30 -7.23
N THR A 6 5.72 21.26 -7.11
CA THR A 6 5.97 20.29 -8.18
C THR A 6 5.19 19.01 -7.97
N ALA A 7 4.97 18.23 -9.04
CA ALA A 7 4.35 16.90 -8.96
C ALA A 7 5.05 15.99 -7.93
N ASP A 8 6.37 16.14 -7.76
CA ASP A 8 7.15 15.43 -6.75
C ASP A 8 6.75 15.79 -5.31
N GLY A 9 6.43 17.07 -5.05
CA GLY A 9 5.92 17.51 -3.75
C GLY A 9 4.56 16.91 -3.43
N LEU A 10 3.67 16.83 -4.43
CA LEU A 10 2.37 16.16 -4.29
C LEU A 10 2.53 14.65 -4.03
N LEU A 11 3.40 13.98 -4.80
CA LEU A 11 3.69 12.55 -4.63
C LEU A 11 4.32 12.26 -3.27
N ALA A 12 5.23 13.11 -2.78
CA ALA A 12 5.83 12.99 -1.46
C ALA A 12 4.75 13.06 -0.35
N ARG A 13 3.78 13.96 -0.47
CA ARG A 13 2.63 14.07 0.46
C ARG A 13 1.69 12.86 0.39
N LEU A 14 1.48 12.28 -0.79
CA LEU A 14 0.61 11.12 -0.98
C LEU A 14 1.27 9.78 -0.62
N THR A 15 2.61 9.71 -0.67
CA THR A 15 3.38 8.48 -0.43
C THR A 15 3.05 7.79 0.90
N PRO A 16 2.92 8.48 2.05
CA PRO A 16 2.49 7.87 3.30
C PRO A 16 1.12 7.19 3.21
N LYS A 17 0.13 7.84 2.56
CA LYS A 17 -1.22 7.30 2.39
C LYS A 17 -1.23 6.07 1.48
N PHE A 18 -0.40 6.07 0.44
CA PHE A 18 -0.21 4.88 -0.40
C PHE A 18 0.43 3.72 0.37
N LYS A 19 1.43 3.98 1.22
CA LYS A 19 2.04 2.95 2.07
C LYS A 19 1.02 2.32 3.02
N GLU A 20 0.18 3.13 3.65
CA GLU A 20 -0.89 2.66 4.54
C GLU A 20 -1.89 1.77 3.78
N THR A 21 -2.36 2.24 2.63
CA THR A 21 -3.29 1.50 1.77
C THR A 21 -2.68 0.16 1.32
N ASN A 22 -1.42 0.18 0.88
CA ASN A 22 -0.70 -1.03 0.46
C ASN A 22 -0.53 -2.03 1.61
N ALA A 23 -0.24 -1.56 2.82
CA ALA A 23 -0.14 -2.41 4.00
C ALA A 23 -1.48 -3.09 4.34
N TYR A 24 -2.59 -2.35 4.24
CA TYR A 24 -3.94 -2.88 4.44
C TYR A 24 -4.27 -3.98 3.40
N LEU A 25 -4.03 -3.71 2.12
CA LEU A 25 -4.25 -4.66 1.04
C LEU A 25 -3.38 -5.91 1.20
N ALA A 26 -2.11 -5.75 1.58
CA ALA A 26 -1.19 -6.86 1.82
C ALA A 26 -1.68 -7.77 2.97
N LYS A 27 -2.27 -7.21 4.03
CA LYS A 27 -2.86 -7.98 5.14
C LYS A 27 -4.01 -8.87 4.65
N ILE A 28 -4.91 -8.31 3.84
CA ILE A 28 -6.02 -9.06 3.24
C ILE A 28 -5.51 -10.17 2.33
N HIS A 29 -4.56 -9.84 1.45
CA HIS A 29 -3.98 -10.80 0.51
C HIS A 29 -3.32 -11.98 1.22
N LYS A 30 -2.50 -11.70 2.25
CA LYS A 30 -1.87 -12.74 3.07
C LYS A 30 -2.91 -13.65 3.73
N ARG A 31 -3.98 -13.08 4.29
CA ARG A 31 -5.09 -13.85 4.89
C ARG A 31 -5.77 -14.75 3.86
N ARG A 32 -6.11 -14.20 2.68
CA ARG A 32 -6.77 -14.96 1.60
C ARG A 32 -5.88 -16.09 1.07
N LYS A 33 -4.59 -15.83 0.84
CA LYS A 33 -3.64 -16.87 0.43
C LYS A 33 -3.56 -18.01 1.45
N ARG A 34 -3.48 -17.70 2.74
CA ARG A 34 -3.42 -18.75 3.79
C ARG A 34 -4.66 -19.64 3.77
N VAL A 35 -5.86 -19.06 3.62
CA VAL A 35 -7.12 -19.82 3.52
C VAL A 35 -7.14 -20.68 2.25
N PHE A 36 -6.68 -20.13 1.13
CA PHE A 36 -6.61 -20.86 -0.14
C PHE A 36 -5.69 -22.08 -0.03
N PHE A 37 -4.47 -21.92 0.51
CA PHE A 37 -3.56 -23.05 0.71
C PHE A 37 -4.11 -24.09 1.68
N ALA A 38 -4.78 -23.68 2.77
CA ALA A 38 -5.39 -24.61 3.72
C ALA A 38 -6.59 -25.39 3.14
N LYS A 39 -7.25 -24.87 2.09
CA LYS A 39 -8.33 -25.58 1.37
C LYS A 39 -7.82 -26.52 0.28
N ALA A 40 -6.57 -26.35 -0.16
CA ALA A 40 -5.96 -27.11 -1.25
C ALA A 40 -5.14 -28.32 -0.76
N SER A 41 -5.00 -28.51 0.56
CA SER A 41 -4.43 -29.67 1.23
C SER A 41 -5.53 -30.51 1.86
#